data_AF-A0A2H0A3M7-F1
#
_entry.id   AF-A0A2H0A3M7-F1
#
_cell.length_a   1.000
_cell.length_b   1.000
_cell.length_c   1.000
_cell.angle_alpha   90.00
_cell.angle_beta   90.00
_cell.angle_gamma   90.00
#
_symmetry.space_group_name_H-M   'P 1'
#
loop_
_entity.id
_entity.type
_entity.pdbx_description
1 polymer ?
#
loop_
_entity_poly.entity_id
_entity_poly.type
_entity_poly.pdbx_seq_one_letter_code
_entity_poly.pdbx_strand_id
1 'polypeptide(L)' 'MLDCIDRLEERFPGVKGHLIDPKGNISNVLIFLNGDNLRILDGLSTTVKDGDEISIIPLAAGG' A
#
# COMPACT_ATOMS: atom_id res chain seq x y z
N MET A 1 3.84 -6.35 4.29
CA MET A 1 3.44 -5.24 3.41
C MET A 1 4.57 -4.24 3.21
N LEU A 2 5.20 -3.72 4.29
CA LEU A 2 6.32 -2.77 4.18
C LEU A 2 7.42 -3.20 3.20
N ASP A 3 7.90 -4.45 3.29
CA ASP A 3 8.90 -4.98 2.36
C ASP A 3 8.47 -4.91 0.89
N CYS A 4 7.17 -5.10 0.60
CA CYS A 4 6.62 -4.97 -0.75
C CYS A 4 6.66 -3.52 -1.23
N ILE A 5 6.33 -2.57 -0.34
CA ILE A 5 6.35 -1.13 -0.65
C ILE A 5 7.80 -0.65 -0.84
N ASP A 6 8.74 -1.13 -0.03
CA ASP A 6 10.16 -0.80 -0.18
C ASP A 6 10.71 -1.33 -1.52
N ARG A 7 10.32 -2.54 -1.93
CA ARG A 7 10.64 -3.06 -3.27
C ARG A 7 9.98 -2.27 -4.40
N LEU A 8 8.80 -1.69 -4.19
CA LEU A 8 8.19 -0.79 -5.16
C LEU A 8 8.96 0.52 -5.28
N GLU A 9 9.44 1.08 -4.17
CA GLU A 9 10.29 2.29 -4.17
C GLU A 9 11.61 2.07 -4.91
N GLU A 10 12.26 0.91 -4.71
CA GLU A 10 13.49 0.55 -5.42
C GLU A 10 13.29 0.50 -6.95
N ARG A 11 12.11 0.03 -7.39
CA ARG A 11 11.79 -0.10 -8.82
C ARG A 11 11.20 1.17 -9.42
N PHE A 12 10.49 1.95 -8.61
CA PHE A 12 9.74 3.14 -8.98
C PHE A 12 9.96 4.24 -7.92
N PRO A 13 11.09 4.97 -8.00
CA PRO A 13 11.42 5.98 -7.00
C PRO A 13 10.30 7.02 -6.82
N GLY A 14 9.96 7.32 -5.57
CA GLY A 14 8.90 8.24 -5.17
C GLY A 14 7.55 7.57 -4.89
N VAL A 15 7.32 6.32 -5.32
CA VAL A 15 6.03 5.62 -5.10
C VAL A 15 5.71 5.49 -3.63
N LYS A 16 6.68 5.21 -2.74
CA LYS A 16 6.41 5.07 -1.31
C LYS A 16 5.81 6.34 -0.71
N GLY A 17 6.24 7.51 -1.16
CA GLY A 17 5.68 8.81 -0.74
C GLY A 17 4.24 9.07 -1.23
N HIS A 18 3.80 8.38 -2.29
CA HIS A 18 2.41 8.42 -2.75
C HIS A 18 1.51 7.44 -1.98
N LEU A 19 2.07 6.37 -1.40
CA LEU A 19 1.32 5.34 -0.66
C LEU A 19 1.28 5.60 0.85
N ILE A 20 2.38 6.09 1.42
CA ILE A 20 2.59 6.28 2.85
C ILE A 20 3.00 7.74 3.12
N ASP A 21 2.34 8.38 4.08
CA ASP A 21 2.71 9.72 4.54
C ASP A 21 3.98 9.72 5.40
N PRO A 22 4.60 10.88 5.67
CA PRO A 22 5.78 10.97 6.53
C PRO A 22 5.56 10.51 7.99
N LYS A 23 4.32 10.31 8.42
CA LYS A 23 3.97 9.80 9.75
C LYS A 23 3.79 8.28 9.76
N GLY A 24 3.99 7.61 8.63
CA GLY A 24 3.86 6.16 8.50
C GLY A 24 2.43 5.67 8.28
N ASN A 25 1.50 6.53 7.87
CA ASN A 25 0.10 6.15 7.59
C ASN A 25 -0.15 6.01 6.10
N ILE A 26 -1.04 5.09 5.72
CA ILE A 26 -1.51 4.97 4.33
C ILE A 26 -2.27 6.24 3.94
N SER A 27 -1.86 6.86 2.85
CA SER A 27 -2.40 8.15 2.39
C SER A 27 -2.81 8.09 0.92
N ASN A 28 -3.86 8.83 0.55
CA ASN A 28 -4.31 9.05 -0.84
C ASN A 28 -4.58 7.80 -1.71
N VAL A 29 -4.58 6.61 -1.11
CA VAL A 29 -4.86 5.34 -1.78
C VAL A 29 -5.66 4.41 -0.85
N LEU A 30 -6.33 3.44 -1.47
CA LEU A 30 -6.80 2.21 -0.82
C LEU A 30 -5.86 1.08 -1.22
N ILE A 31 -5.47 0.27 -0.24
CA ILE A 31 -4.64 -0.91 -0.46
C ILE A 31 -5.46 -2.13 -0.03
N PHE A 32 -5.44 -3.16 -0.85
CA PHE A 32 -6.10 -4.43 -0.61
C PHE A 32 -5.09 -5.57 -0.71
N LEU A 33 -5.25 -6.58 0.13
CA LEU A 33 -4.53 -7.86 0.06
C LEU A 33 -5.57 -8.95 -0.21
N ASN A 34 -5.51 -9.61 -1.37
CA ASN A 34 -6.47 -10.63 -1.78
C ASN A 34 -7.95 -10.17 -1.68
N GLY A 35 -8.20 -8.88 -1.96
CA GLY A 35 -9.54 -8.27 -1.88
C GLY A 35 -9.93 -7.71 -0.51
N ASP A 36 -9.17 -8.00 0.56
CA ASP A 36 -9.42 -7.46 1.89
C ASP A 36 -8.73 -6.10 2.08
N ASN A 37 -9.47 -5.10 2.56
CA ASN A 37 -8.94 -3.76 2.77
C ASN A 37 -7.91 -3.77 3.91
N LEU A 38 -6.72 -3.24 3.63
CA LEU A 38 -5.61 -3.23 4.57
C LEU A 38 -5.92 -2.49 5.89
N ARG A 39 -6.88 -1.56 5.88
CA ARG A 39 -7.35 -0.85 7.09
C ARG A 39 -8.12 -1.73 8.07
N ILE A 40 -8.65 -2.87 7.61
CA ILE A 40 -9.35 -3.86 8.43
C ILE A 40 -8.37 -4.91 8.97
N LEU A 41 -7.31 -5.16 8.21
CA LEU A 41 -6.17 -5.98 8.61
C LEU A 41 -5.21 -5.19 9.52
N ASP A 42 -3.99 -5.69 9.69
CA ASP A 42 -2.93 -5.04 10.48
C ASP A 42 -2.24 -3.85 9.79
N GLY A 43 -2.85 -3.25 8.77
CA GLY A 43 -2.29 -2.12 8.03
C GLY A 43 -0.92 -2.43 7.41
N LEU A 44 0.06 -1.55 7.58
CA LEU A 44 1.42 -1.74 7.05
C LEU A 44 2.16 -2.94 7.67
N SER A 45 1.70 -3.42 8.83
CA SER A 45 2.21 -4.62 9.49
C SER A 45 1.61 -5.91 8.95
N THR A 46 0.61 -5.84 8.04
CA THR A 46 0.01 -7.03 7.42
C THR A 46 1.08 -7.88 6.73
N THR A 47 1.13 -9.15 7.11
CA THR A 47 2.03 -10.13 6.50
C THR A 47 1.57 -10.43 5.08
N VAL A 48 2.51 -10.39 4.13
CA VAL A 48 2.28 -10.74 2.74
C VAL A 48 3.09 -11.99 2.43
N LYS A 49 2.49 -12.94 1.73
CA LYS A 49 3.10 -14.21 1.33
C LYS A 49 3.28 -14.27 -0.17
N ASP A 50 4.09 -15.22 -0.61
CA ASP A 50 4.22 -15.52 -2.03
C ASP A 50 2.87 -15.98 -2.61
N GLY A 51 2.53 -15.47 -3.79
CA GLY A 51 1.23 -15.68 -4.43
C GLY A 51 0.10 -14.75 -3.99
N ASP A 52 0.28 -13.91 -2.97
CA ASP A 52 -0.73 -12.91 -2.60
C ASP A 52 -0.83 -11.79 -3.65
N GLU A 53 -2.06 -11.32 -3.89
CA GLU A 53 -2.33 -10.18 -4.76
C GLU A 53 -2.48 -8.89 -3.95
N ILE A 54 -1.75 -7.85 -4.33
CA ILE A 54 -1.87 -6.51 -3.75
C ILE A 54 -2.49 -5.58 -4.79
N SER A 55 -3.66 -5.03 -4.47
CA SER A 55 -4.31 -4.00 -5.30
C SER A 55 -4.14 -2.63 -4.65
N ILE A 56 -3.68 -1.65 -5.42
CA ILE A 56 -3.52 -0.26 -4.99
C ILE A 56 -4.44 0.60 -5.86
N ILE A 57 -5.42 1.25 -5.23
CA ILE A 57 -6.42 2.07 -5.90
C ILE A 57 -6.22 3.52 -5.45
N PRO A 58 -5.81 4.45 -6.34
CA PRO A 58 -5.75 5.86 -6.01
C PRO A 58 -7.13 6.38 -5.59
N LEU A 59 -7.17 7.10 -4.47
CA LEU A 59 -8.35 7.87 -4.11
C LEU A 59 -8.37 9.12 -4.99
N ALA A 60 -8.96 9.00 -6.19
CA ALA A 60 -9.23 10.18 -7.00
C ALA A 60 -10.26 11.03 -6.26
N ALA A 61 -9.87 12.23 -5.83
CA ALA A 61 -10.83 13.29 -5.57
C ALA A 61 -11.47 13.62 -6.92
N GLY A 62 -12.63 13.02 -7.20
CA GLY A 62 -13.42 13.36 -8.37
C GLY A 62 -13.67 14.86 -8.38
N GLY A 63 -13.23 15.52 -9.45
CA GLY A 63 -13.66 16.88 -9.79
C GLY A 63 -15.08 16.89 -10.32
#